data_AF-A0A1X0SEJ0-F1
#
_entry.id   AF-A0A1X0SEJ0-F1
#
_cell.length_a   1.000
_cell.length_b   1.000
_cell.length_c   1.000
_cell.angle_alpha   90.00
_cell.angle_beta   90.00
_cell.angle_gamma   90.00
#
_symmetry.space_group_name_H-M   'P 1'
#
loop_
_entity.id
_entity.type
_entity.pdbx_description
1 polymer ?
#
loop_
_entity_poly.entity_id
_entity_poly.type
_entity_poly.pdbx_seq_one_letter_code
_entity_poly.pdbx_strand_id
1 'polypeptide(L)'
;MTDKLPPNLLKLFAPRPPLPYYPPLDKDPSKRVGCRVTGIASYVPMLKDYDPDYVPWKSLAEKRKEKAEAKRKKAEEDLQKALAECKEQRKK
;
A
#
# COMPACT_ATOMS: atom_id res chain seq x y z
N MET A 1 6.99 -5.79 45.43
CA MET A 1 7.67 -7.07 45.07
C MET A 1 9.06 -7.18 45.71
N THR A 2 9.83 -6.09 45.84
CA THR A 2 11.17 -6.06 46.48
C THR A 2 11.14 -5.71 47.98
N ASP A 3 9.95 -5.51 48.54
CA ASP A 3 9.74 -4.91 49.87
C ASP A 3 10.05 -5.87 51.04
N LYS A 4 10.18 -7.17 50.77
CA LYS A 4 10.47 -8.21 51.79
C LYS A 4 11.95 -8.65 51.83
N LEU A 5 12.83 -7.95 51.11
CA LEU A 5 14.25 -8.29 51.07
C LEU A 5 14.98 -7.77 52.32
N PRO A 6 16.05 -8.46 52.76
CA PRO A 6 16.87 -7.99 53.86
C PRO A 6 17.50 -6.62 53.54
N PRO A 7 17.82 -5.81 54.57
CA PRO A 7 18.21 -4.40 54.39
C PRO A 7 19.46 -4.21 53.53
N ASN A 8 20.37 -5.20 53.50
CA ASN A 8 21.56 -5.16 52.65
C ASN A 8 21.21 -5.22 51.16
N LEU A 9 20.19 -6.01 50.80
CA LEU A 9 19.71 -6.12 49.42
C LEU A 9 18.77 -4.97 49.07
N LEU A 10 17.96 -4.50 50.02
CA LEU A 10 17.05 -3.37 49.82
C LEU A 10 17.80 -2.08 49.43
N LYS A 11 18.98 -1.84 50.00
CA LYS A 11 19.85 -0.69 49.65
C LYS A 11 20.21 -0.61 48.18
N LEU A 12 20.32 -1.75 47.49
CA LEU A 12 20.61 -1.79 46.05
C LEU A 12 19.45 -1.28 45.18
N PHE A 13 18.24 -1.26 45.75
CA PHE A 13 17.03 -0.77 45.10
C PHE A 13 16.63 0.62 45.59
N ALA A 14 17.55 1.37 46.21
CA ALA A 14 17.29 2.76 46.56
C ALA A 14 16.86 3.54 45.31
N PRO A 15 15.83 4.40 45.42
CA PRO A 15 15.38 5.19 44.29
C PRO A 15 16.49 6.14 43.85
N ARG A 16 16.54 6.42 42.54
CA ARG A 16 17.45 7.43 42.00
C ARG A 16 17.06 8.81 42.55
N PRO A 17 18.02 9.72 42.76
CA PRO A 17 17.68 11.11 43.04
C PRO A 17 16.82 11.68 41.89
N PRO A 18 15.90 12.60 42.19
CA PRO A 18 15.04 13.19 41.17
C PRO A 18 15.89 13.93 40.14
N LEU A 19 15.54 13.79 38.87
CA LEU A 19 16.21 14.49 37.78
C LEU A 19 15.87 15.99 37.84
N PRO A 20 16.84 16.89 37.63
CA PRO A 20 16.54 18.30 37.45
C PRO A 20 15.69 18.49 36.20
N TYR A 21 14.63 19.30 36.32
CA TYR A 21 13.77 19.63 35.20
C TYR A 21 14.49 20.57 34.23
N TYR A 22 14.41 20.23 32.95
CA TYR A 22 14.78 21.12 31.84
C TYR A 22 13.58 21.26 30.91
N PRO A 23 13.37 22.45 30.32
CA PRO A 23 12.29 22.63 29.36
C PRO A 23 12.47 21.68 28.17
N PRO A 24 11.38 21.13 27.61
CA PRO A 24 11.46 20.30 26.43
C PRO A 24 12.04 21.09 25.25
N LEU A 25 12.86 20.43 24.43
CA LEU A 25 13.44 21.04 23.23
C LEU A 25 12.39 21.31 22.13
N ASP A 26 11.27 20.60 22.21
CA ASP A 26 10.21 20.65 21.22
C ASP A 26 9.22 21.80 21.52
N LYS A 27 8.43 22.18 20.52
CA LYS A 27 7.40 23.20 20.67
C LYS A 27 6.21 22.66 21.45
N ASP A 28 5.59 23.55 22.21
CA ASP A 28 4.30 23.29 22.87
C ASP A 28 3.30 22.76 21.84
N PRO A 29 2.48 21.74 22.17
CA PRO A 29 1.53 21.15 21.23
C PRO A 29 0.56 22.19 20.65
N SER A 30 0.13 23.18 21.43
CA SER A 30 -0.72 24.29 20.97
C SER A 30 -0.05 25.18 19.90
N LYS A 31 1.27 25.21 19.84
CA LYS A 31 2.06 26.00 18.89
C LYS A 31 2.64 25.14 17.76
N ARG A 32 2.41 23.82 17.77
CA ARG A 32 2.83 22.94 16.68
C ARG A 32 1.93 23.20 15.48
N VAL A 33 2.52 23.69 14.41
CA VAL A 33 1.82 23.89 13.14
C VAL A 33 2.24 22.76 12.20
N GLY A 34 1.27 21.97 11.75
CA GLY A 34 1.46 20.93 10.73
C GLY A 34 1.43 21.50 9.31
N CYS A 35 1.26 20.61 8.32
CA CYS A 35 1.06 21.04 6.94
C CYS A 35 -0.21 21.90 6.82
N ARG A 36 -0.11 23.03 6.11
CA ARG A 36 -1.25 23.91 5.85
C ARG A 36 -2.04 23.35 4.68
N VAL A 37 -3.20 22.76 4.95
CA VAL A 37 -4.11 22.26 3.91
C VAL A 37 -4.90 23.43 3.33
N THR A 38 -4.81 23.63 2.01
CA THR A 38 -5.61 24.61 1.26
C THR A 38 -6.83 23.96 0.62
N GLY A 39 -7.78 24.76 0.14
CA GLY A 39 -8.96 24.27 -0.55
C GLY A 39 -8.67 23.72 -1.96
N ILE A 40 -9.55 22.87 -2.46
CA ILE A 40 -9.41 22.21 -3.78
C ILE A 40 -9.84 23.12 -4.95
N ALA A 41 -10.52 24.24 -4.67
CA ALA A 41 -11.09 25.13 -5.69
C ALA A 41 -10.07 25.62 -6.73
N SER A 42 -8.81 25.79 -6.33
CA SER A 42 -7.71 26.18 -7.22
C SER A 42 -7.42 25.19 -8.35
N TYR A 43 -7.85 23.93 -8.21
CA TYR A 43 -7.62 22.87 -9.20
C TYR A 43 -8.77 22.71 -10.20
N VAL A 44 -9.93 23.32 -9.97
CA VAL A 44 -11.08 23.29 -10.90
C VAL A 44 -10.73 23.73 -12.33
N PRO A 45 -9.97 24.82 -12.58
CA PRO A 45 -9.62 25.20 -13.95
C PRO A 45 -8.80 24.13 -14.67
N MET A 46 -7.98 23.35 -13.97
CA MET A 46 -7.17 22.28 -14.57
C MET A 46 -8.02 21.13 -15.13
N LEU A 47 -9.27 21.00 -14.70
CA LEU A 47 -10.18 19.98 -15.24
C LEU A 47 -10.69 20.31 -16.66
N LYS A 48 -10.53 21.56 -17.11
CA LYS A 48 -10.98 21.99 -18.45
C LYS A 48 -10.02 21.51 -19.55
N ASP A 49 -8.73 21.46 -19.24
CA ASP A 49 -7.66 21.10 -20.16
C ASP A 49 -7.35 19.59 -20.07
N TYR A 50 -8.35 18.74 -20.25
CA TYR A 50 -8.14 17.29 -20.23
C TYR A 50 -7.56 16.80 -21.56
N ASP A 51 -6.66 15.81 -21.51
CA ASP A 51 -6.12 15.18 -22.71
C ASP A 51 -7.23 14.38 -23.43
N PRO A 52 -7.58 14.71 -24.70
CA PRO A 52 -8.64 14.02 -25.43
C PRO A 52 -8.28 12.56 -25.74
N ASP A 53 -6.98 12.26 -25.83
CA ASP A 53 -6.45 10.93 -26.12
C ASP A 53 -6.11 10.14 -24.83
N TYR A 54 -6.64 10.56 -23.68
CA TYR A 54 -6.38 9.90 -22.42
C TYR A 54 -6.85 8.43 -22.45
N VAL A 55 -5.90 7.50 -22.31
CA VAL A 55 -6.19 6.08 -22.11
C VAL A 55 -6.15 5.78 -20.61
N PRO A 56 -7.28 5.40 -19.99
CA PRO A 56 -7.30 5.05 -18.58
C PRO A 56 -6.34 3.90 -18.27
N TRP A 57 -5.61 4.03 -17.17
CA TRP A 57 -4.74 2.95 -16.71
C TRP A 57 -5.57 1.76 -16.25
N LYS A 58 -5.41 0.62 -16.91
CA LYS A 58 -6.11 -0.62 -16.55
C LYS A 58 -5.77 -1.06 -15.13
N SER A 59 -6.78 -1.38 -14.34
CA SER A 59 -6.58 -1.95 -13.01
C SER A 59 -5.89 -3.32 -13.07
N LEU A 60 -5.28 -3.76 -11.97
CA LEU A 60 -4.62 -5.07 -11.94
C LEU A 60 -5.61 -6.21 -12.20
N ALA A 61 -6.87 -6.04 -11.78
CA ALA A 61 -7.93 -6.99 -12.03
C ALA A 61 -8.30 -7.07 -13.52
N GLU A 62 -8.42 -5.94 -14.21
CA GLU A 62 -8.67 -5.88 -15.65
C GLU A 62 -7.54 -6.54 -16.46
N LYS A 63 -6.28 -6.22 -16.14
CA LYS A 63 -5.11 -6.84 -16.81
C LYS A 63 -5.10 -8.36 -16.65
N ARG A 64 -5.50 -8.87 -15.48
CA ARG A 64 -5.60 -10.31 -15.22
C ARG A 64 -6.70 -10.97 -16.06
N LYS A 65 -7.87 -10.33 -16.16
CA LYS A 65 -8.99 -10.82 -16.99
C LYS A 65 -8.61 -10.88 -18.46
N GLU A 66 -8.03 -9.81 -19.00
CA GLU A 66 -7.59 -9.74 -20.39
C GLU A 66 -6.55 -10.84 -20.71
N LYS A 67 -5.59 -11.06 -19.80
CA LYS A 67 -4.61 -12.16 -19.94
C LYS A 67 -5.28 -13.54 -19.91
N ALA A 68 -6.28 -13.73 -19.06
CA ALA A 68 -7.01 -14.99 -18.97
C ALA A 68 -7.84 -15.24 -20.25
N GLU A 69 -8.52 -14.23 -20.76
CA GLU A 69 -9.28 -14.30 -22.02
C GLU A 69 -8.37 -14.56 -23.22
N ALA A 70 -7.24 -13.88 -23.31
CA ALA A 70 -6.25 -14.12 -24.36
C ALA A 70 -5.71 -15.55 -24.33
N LYS A 71 -5.49 -16.12 -23.14
CA LYS A 71 -5.11 -17.54 -22.99
C LYS A 71 -6.22 -18.50 -23.42
N ARG A 72 -7.48 -18.21 -23.06
CA ARG A 72 -8.64 -19.02 -23.46
C ARG A 72 -8.82 -19.05 -24.97
N LYS A 73 -8.79 -17.88 -25.62
CA LYS A 73 -8.89 -17.77 -27.09
C LYS A 73 -7.80 -18.55 -27.81
N LYS A 74 -6.54 -18.44 -27.35
CA LYS A 74 -5.43 -19.24 -27.90
C LYS A 74 -5.65 -20.74 -27.73
N ALA A 75 -6.07 -21.18 -26.55
CA ALA A 75 -6.36 -22.59 -26.31
C ALA A 75 -7.51 -23.12 -27.20
N GLU A 76 -8.54 -22.32 -27.43
CA GLU A 76 -9.65 -22.65 -28.35
C GLU A 76 -9.16 -22.74 -29.80
N GLU A 77 -8.35 -21.79 -30.27
CA GLU A 77 -7.75 -21.81 -31.60
C GLU A 77 -6.84 -23.03 -31.80
N ASP A 78 -6.01 -23.36 -30.82
CA ASP A 78 -5.11 -24.51 -30.86
C ASP A 78 -5.88 -25.84 -30.87
N LEU A 79 -6.96 -25.95 -30.08
CA LEU A 79 -7.87 -27.10 -30.11
C LEU A 79 -8.56 -27.25 -31.48
N GLN A 80 -9.03 -26.16 -32.07
CA GLN A 80 -9.65 -26.19 -33.41
C GLN A 80 -8.67 -26.67 -34.48
N LYS A 81 -7.42 -26.18 -34.46
CA LYS A 81 -6.36 -26.62 -35.38
C LYS A 81 -6.06 -28.11 -35.20
N ALA A 82 -5.86 -28.57 -33.96
CA ALA A 82 -5.62 -29.98 -33.67
C ALA A 82 -6.78 -30.90 -34.11
N LEU A 83 -8.03 -30.45 -33.93
CA LEU A 83 -9.20 -31.19 -34.42
C LEU A 83 -9.24 -31.27 -35.96
N ALA A 84 -8.86 -30.21 -36.66
CA ALA A 84 -8.77 -30.21 -38.11
C ALA A 84 -7.67 -31.18 -38.60
N GLU A 85 -6.49 -31.14 -38.00
CA GLU A 85 -5.37 -32.05 -38.32
C GLU A 85 -5.74 -33.52 -38.07
N CYS A 86 -6.39 -33.84 -36.95
CA CYS A 86 -6.81 -35.20 -36.62
C CYS A 86 -7.88 -35.73 -37.60
N LYS A 87 -8.78 -34.87 -38.11
CA LYS A 87 -9.77 -35.25 -39.14
C LYS A 87 -9.11 -35.55 -40.49
N GLU A 88 -8.10 -34.78 -40.88
CA GLU A 88 -7.35 -35.02 -42.11
C GLU A 88 -6.54 -36.33 -42.04
N GLN A 89 -5.93 -36.63 -40.89
CA GLN A 89 -5.23 -37.90 -40.70
C GLN A 89 -6.15 -39.13 -40.70
N ARG A 90 -7.41 -38.98 -40.25
CA ARG A 90 -8.43 -40.05 -40.30
C ARG A 90 -9.02 -40.33 -41.69
N LYS A 91 -8.84 -39.41 -42.65
CA LYS A 91 -9.32 -39.55 -44.02
C LYS A 91 -8.32 -40.25 -44.96
N LYS A 92 -7.06 -40.36 -44.55
CA LYS A 92 -6.04 -41.21 -45.18
C LYS A 92 -6.09 -42.62 -44.64
#